data_AF-A0A2E7HEE1-F1
#
_entry.id   AF-A0A2E7HEE1-F1
#
_cell.length_a   1.000
_cell.length_b   1.000
_cell.length_c   1.000
_cell.angle_alpha   90.00
_cell.angle_beta   90.00
_cell.angle_gamma   90.00
#
_symmetry.space_group_name_H-M   'P 1'
#
loop_
_entity.id
_entity.type
_entity.pdbx_description
1 polymer ?
#
loop_
_entity_poly.entity_id
_entity_poly.type
_entity_poly.pdbx_seq_one_letter_code
_entity_poly.pdbx_strand_id
1 'polypeptide(L)' 'MSSIRARQLVIEIDGGQHAVQTKQDAKRAGWLSSVGNRVLRFWNLDVFDNPDAVCDTILAEL' A
#
# COMPACT_ATOMS: atom_id res chain seq x y z
N MET A 1 -11.47 -25.22 -11.99
CA MET A 1 -12.03 -23.88 -11.71
C MET A 1 -10.88 -22.95 -11.36
N SER A 2 -10.35 -22.21 -12.34
CA SER A 2 -9.31 -21.21 -12.09
C SER A 2 -9.99 -19.98 -11.50
N SER A 3 -9.76 -19.70 -10.21
CA SER A 3 -10.28 -18.49 -9.56
C SER A 3 -9.52 -17.29 -10.13
N ILE A 4 -10.17 -16.51 -10.99
CA ILE A 4 -9.69 -15.20 -11.40
C ILE A 4 -9.81 -14.30 -10.17
N ARG A 5 -8.74 -14.18 -9.39
CA ARG A 5 -8.67 -13.15 -8.35
C ARG A 5 -8.52 -11.81 -9.06
N ALA A 6 -9.51 -10.94 -8.95
CA ALA A 6 -9.34 -9.54 -9.30
C ALA A 6 -8.11 -8.99 -8.55
N ARG A 7 -7.21 -8.30 -9.24
CA ARG A 7 -5.97 -7.77 -8.66
C ARG A 7 -6.32 -6.89 -7.47
N GLN A 8 -6.00 -7.30 -6.24
CA GLN A 8 -6.39 -6.54 -5.06
C GLN A 8 -5.40 -5.40 -4.85
N LEU A 9 -5.90 -4.17 -4.79
CA LEU A 9 -5.14 -2.99 -4.40
C LEU A 9 -5.16 -2.88 -2.87
N VAL A 10 -3.99 -2.82 -2.26
CA VAL A 10 -3.79 -2.62 -0.82
C VAL A 10 -3.17 -1.24 -0.62
N ILE A 11 -3.72 -0.46 0.31
CA ILE A 11 -3.23 0.88 0.65
C ILE A 11 -2.74 0.82 2.10
N GLU A 12 -1.47 1.17 2.32
CA GLU A 12 -0.86 1.30 3.64
C GLU A 12 -0.56 2.78 3.95
N ILE A 13 -0.78 3.19 5.19
CA ILE A 13 -0.48 4.56 5.67
C ILE A 13 0.52 4.44 6.82
N ASP A 14 1.74 4.95 6.60
CA ASP A 14 2.85 4.87 7.54
C ASP A 14 2.98 6.15 8.37
N GLY A 15 2.97 6.01 9.70
CA GLY A 15 3.26 7.10 10.63
C GLY A 15 4.76 7.28 10.90
N GLY A 16 5.16 8.43 11.45
CA GLY A 16 6.58 8.71 11.80
C GLY A 16 7.24 7.70 12.75
N GLN A 17 6.46 6.95 13.54
CA GLN A 17 6.96 5.87 14.40
C GLN A 17 7.22 4.55 13.64
N HIS A 18 6.79 4.43 12.38
CA HIS A 18 6.88 3.20 11.57
C HIS A 18 8.29 2.97 10.98
N ALA A 19 9.14 4.01 10.92
CA ALA A 19 10.52 3.92 10.40
C ALA A 19 11.41 2.92 11.17
N VAL A 20 11.01 2.50 12.38
CA VAL A 20 11.75 1.59 13.26
C VAL A 20 11.39 0.11 13.01
N GLN A 21 10.35 -0.21 12.21
CA GLN A 21 9.84 -1.59 11.99
C GLN A 21 10.26 -2.23 10.64
N THR A 22 11.42 -1.86 10.11
CA THR A 22 11.94 -2.23 8.77
C THR A 22 11.96 -3.74 8.47
N LYS A 23 12.14 -4.61 9.48
CA LYS A 23 12.24 -6.08 9.28
C LYS A 23 10.90 -6.81 9.15
N GLN A 24 9.85 -6.35 9.83
CA GLN A 24 8.51 -6.95 9.70
C GLN A 24 7.83 -6.48 8.43
N ASP A 25 8.16 -5.26 8.02
CA ASP A 25 7.60 -4.59 6.88
C ASP A 25 8.01 -5.23 5.53
N ALA A 26 9.29 -5.58 5.39
CA ALA A 26 9.79 -6.32 4.22
C ALA A 26 9.12 -7.70 4.03
N LYS A 27 8.76 -8.38 5.13
CA LYS A 27 8.07 -9.69 5.06
C LYS A 27 6.63 -9.52 4.58
N ARG A 28 5.95 -8.46 5.03
CA ARG A 28 4.55 -8.16 4.65
C ARG A 28 4.45 -7.76 3.19
N ALA A 29 5.32 -6.86 2.74
CA ALA A 29 5.41 -6.43 1.34
C ALA A 29 5.73 -7.61 0.41
N GLY A 30 6.68 -8.48 0.80
CA GLY A 30 7.03 -9.67 0.05
C GLY A 30 5.88 -10.67 -0.09
N TRP A 31 5.13 -10.91 0.99
CA TRP A 31 3.97 -11.79 0.95
C TRP A 31 2.83 -11.21 0.11
N LEU A 32 2.49 -9.93 0.28
CA LEU A 32 1.44 -9.26 -0.49
C LEU A 32 1.75 -9.24 -2.00
N SER A 33 3.01 -9.00 -2.36
CA SER A 33 3.48 -9.08 -3.74
C SER A 33 3.37 -10.51 -4.29
N SER A 34 3.70 -11.52 -3.49
CA SER A 34 3.66 -12.94 -3.89
C SER A 34 2.25 -13.47 -4.16
N VAL A 35 1.22 -12.87 -3.57
CA VAL A 35 -0.18 -13.26 -3.78
C VAL A 35 -0.88 -12.45 -4.89
N GLY A 36 -0.13 -11.61 -5.61
CA GLY A 36 -0.61 -10.84 -6.76
C GLY A 36 -1.28 -9.51 -6.41
N ASN A 37 -1.11 -9.02 -5.17
CA ASN A 37 -1.66 -7.74 -4.75
C ASN A 37 -0.72 -6.59 -5.14
N ARG A 38 -1.29 -5.46 -5.55
CA ARG A 38 -0.55 -4.19 -5.65
C ARG A 38 -0.60 -3.51 -4.29
N VAL A 39 0.53 -2.97 -3.83
CA VAL A 39 0.59 -2.22 -2.57
C VAL A 39 0.99 -0.78 -2.89
N LEU A 40 0.15 0.17 -2.52
CA LEU A 40 0.48 1.60 -2.46
C LEU A 40 0.71 1.99 -1.01
N ARG A 41 1.68 2.86 -0.79
CA ARG A 41 2.05 3.30 0.55
C ARG A 41 2.22 4.81 0.59
N PHE A 42 1.63 5.42 1.60
CA PHE A 42 1.68 6.86 1.83
C PHE A 42 2.21 7.16 3.21
N TRP A 43 2.90 8.29 3.37
CA TRP A 43 3.14 8.82 4.71
C TRP A 43 1.83 9.38 5.27
N ASN A 44 1.63 9.22 6.57
CA ASN A 44 0.47 9.79 7.25
C ASN A 44 0.40 11.31 7.06
N LEU A 45 1.54 11.98 7.02
CA LEU A 45 1.62 13.41 6.77
C LEU A 45 1.10 13.77 5.36
N ASP A 46 1.45 13.00 4.32
CA ASP A 46 0.96 13.25 2.96
C ASP A 46 -0.57 13.12 2.86
N VAL A 47 -1.15 12.16 3.61
CA VAL A 47 -2.61 11.99 3.70
C VAL A 47 -3.29 13.19 4.34
N PHE A 48 -2.64 13.83 5.32
CA PHE A 48 -3.18 15.02 5.99
C PHE A 48 -2.93 16.32 5.20
N ASP A 49 -1.73 16.46 4.63
CA ASP A 49 -1.28 17.69 3.98
C ASP A 49 -1.81 17.82 2.55
N ASN A 50 -1.97 16.71 1.83
CA ASN A 50 -2.46 16.71 0.45
C ASN A 50 -3.26 15.43 0.10
N PRO A 51 -4.48 15.29 0.64
CA PRO A 51 -5.32 14.12 0.37
C PRO A 51 -5.70 13.96 -1.11
N ASP A 52 -5.78 15.05 -1.88
CA ASP A 52 -6.13 14.99 -3.30
C ASP A 52 -5.04 14.27 -4.10
N ALA A 53 -3.76 14.56 -3.85
CA ALA A 53 -2.66 13.85 -4.51
C ALA A 53 -2.61 12.35 -4.16
N VAL A 54 -2.99 12.00 -2.92
CA VAL A 54 -3.13 10.60 -2.50
C VAL A 54 -4.27 9.92 -3.27
N CYS A 55 -5.42 10.56 -3.36
CA CYS A 55 -6.59 10.08 -4.12
C CYS A 55 -6.27 9.89 -5.61
N ASP A 56 -5.59 10.85 -6.24
CA ASP A 56 -5.19 10.77 -7.65
C ASP A 56 -4.26 9.58 -7.90
N THR A 57 -3.32 9.33 -6.98
CA THR A 57 -2.42 8.19 -7.05
C THR A 57 -3.17 6.86 -6.93
N ILE A 58 -4.17 6.78 -6.03
CA ILE A 58 -5.03 5.60 -5.89
C ILE A 58 -5.85 5.40 -7.16
N LEU A 59 -6.45 6.46 -7.70
CA LEU A 59 -7.30 6.41 -8.88
C LEU A 59 -6.53 5.94 -10.12
N ALA A 60 -5.27 6.35 -10.27
CA ALA A 60 -4.41 5.92 -11.37
C ALA A 60 -4.08 4.41 -11.35
N GLU A 61 -4.31 3.74 -10.22
CA GLU A 61 -3.91 2.35 -9.98
C GLU A 61 -5.07 1.34 -10.00
N LEU A 62 -6.31 1.85 -10.05
CA LEU A 62 -7.56 1.11 -10.30
C LEU A 62 -7.74 0.76 -11.78
#